data_AF-A0A9W4U2X4-F1
#
_entry.id   AF-A0A9W4U2X4-F1
#
_cell.length_a   1.000
_cell.length_b   1.000
_cell.length_c   1.000
_cell.angle_alpha   90.00
_cell.angle_beta   90.00
_cell.angle_gamma   90.00
#
_symmetry.space_group_name_H-M   'P 1'
#
loop_
_entity.id
_entity.type
_entity.pdbx_description
1 polymer ?
#
loop_
_entity_poly.entity_id
_entity_poly.type
_entity_poly.pdbx_seq_one_letter_code
_entity_poly.pdbx_strand_id
1 'polypeptide(L)'
;MPDLKATYTSLPTTTSPHTKTFTHALPPLDPVTASSSPDDRTVSLAALQNNLKNLQADINTFLTAKMAEDKAAADANAVGASAAKRKRGGNNADDDELERNYGEDVGDEA
;
A
#
# COMPACT_ATOMS: atom_id res chain seq x y z
N MET A 1 24.12 -7.12 14.84
CA MET A 1 23.30 -7.94 13.92
C MET A 1 22.86 -7.02 12.79
N PRO A 2 23.11 -7.37 11.52
CA PRO A 2 22.63 -6.59 10.39
C PRO A 2 21.11 -6.75 10.24
N ASP A 3 20.41 -5.68 9.86
CA ASP A 3 18.96 -5.66 9.71
C ASP A 3 18.59 -5.15 8.31
N LEU A 4 17.56 -5.73 7.71
CA LEU A 4 16.89 -5.19 6.53
C LEU A 4 15.75 -4.27 6.97
N LYS A 5 15.78 -3.01 6.54
CA LYS A 5 14.80 -1.99 6.97
C LYS A 5 14.17 -1.28 5.78
N ALA A 6 12.88 -0.97 5.91
CA ALA A 6 12.16 -0.07 5.02
C ALA A 6 11.31 0.89 5.83
N THR A 7 11.18 2.13 5.36
CA THR A 7 10.40 3.16 6.04
C THR A 7 9.38 3.73 5.07
N TYR A 8 8.12 3.68 5.47
CA TYR A 8 7.03 4.40 4.83
C TYR A 8 6.76 5.68 5.60
N THR A 9 6.63 6.80 4.90
CA THR A 9 6.24 8.10 5.46
C THR A 9 5.06 8.62 4.64
N SER A 10 3.92 8.89 5.28
CA SER A 10 2.77 9.45 4.59
C SER A 10 3.04 10.88 4.11
N LEU A 11 2.36 11.28 3.04
CA LEU A 11 2.43 12.64 2.49
C LEU A 11 1.93 13.67 3.51
N PRO A 12 2.41 14.93 3.45
CA PRO A 12 2.11 15.98 4.43
C PRO A 12 0.68 16.55 4.36
N THR A 13 -0.21 15.95 3.56
CA THR A 13 -1.62 16.38 3.46
C THR A 13 -2.44 15.97 4.69
N THR A 14 -1.93 15.06 5.53
CA THR A 14 -2.52 14.71 6.82
C THR A 14 -1.94 15.61 7.92
N THR A 15 -2.79 16.09 8.83
CA THR A 15 -2.42 16.96 9.98
C THR A 15 -1.34 16.36 10.88
N SER A 16 -0.98 15.09 10.70
CA SER A 16 0.23 14.49 11.26
C SER A 16 0.80 13.46 10.26
N PRO A 17 2.10 13.53 9.91
CA PRO A 17 2.74 12.52 9.08
C PRO A 17 2.81 11.20 9.85
N HIS A 18 2.29 10.13 9.24
CA HIS A 18 2.34 8.79 9.78
C HIS A 18 3.54 8.03 9.20
N THR A 19 4.43 7.60 10.08
CA THR A 19 5.63 6.85 9.70
C THR A 19 5.52 5.41 10.18
N LYS A 20 5.78 4.45 9.28
CA LYS A 20 5.82 3.02 9.60
C LYS A 20 7.17 2.45 9.15
N THR A 21 7.89 1.84 10.10
CA THR A 21 9.15 1.14 9.82
C THR A 21 8.92 -0.36 9.84
N PHE A 22 9.44 -1.04 8.83
CA PHE A 22 9.52 -2.49 8.72
C PHE A 22 10.96 -2.91 8.99
N THR A 23 11.16 -3.97 9.76
CA THR A 23 12.49 -4.45 10.13
C THR A 23 12.50 -5.97 10.16
N HIS A 24 13.47 -6.56 9.47
CA HIS A 24 13.73 -7.99 9.46
C HIS A 24 15.19 -8.23 9.83
N ALA A 25 15.44 -8.98 10.89
CA ALA A 25 16.78 -9.33 11.33
C ALA A 25 17.44 -10.28 10.34
N LEU A 26 18.68 -9.99 9.94
CA LEU A 26 19.47 -10.91 9.12
C LEU A 26 20.33 -11.79 10.02
N PRO A 27 20.65 -13.02 9.57
CA PRO A 27 21.63 -13.84 10.27
C PRO A 27 22.94 -13.07 10.45
N PRO A 28 23.62 -13.22 11.58
CA PRO A 28 24.97 -12.68 11.73
C PRO A 28 25.88 -13.27 10.64
N LEU A 29 26.37 -12.41 9.75
CA LEU A 29 27.59 -12.71 9.03
C LEU A 29 28.73 -12.46 9.99
N ASP A 30 29.40 -13.52 10.42
CA ASP A 30 30.71 -13.35 11.05
C ASP A 30 31.60 -12.60 10.05
N PRO A 31 32.31 -11.53 10.48
CA PRO A 31 33.03 -10.66 9.59
C PRO A 31 34.13 -11.47 8.90
N VAL A 32 33.86 -11.86 7.65
CA VAL A 32 34.74 -12.52 6.67
C VAL A 32 36.11 -12.86 7.26
N THR A 33 36.14 -13.82 8.18
CA THR A 33 37.36 -14.57 8.41
C THR A 33 37.47 -15.48 7.20
N ALA A 34 38.69 -15.74 6.74
CA ALA A 34 38.99 -16.55 5.56
C ALA A 34 38.50 -18.02 5.65
N SER A 35 37.61 -18.34 6.61
CA SER A 35 37.08 -19.65 6.96
C SER A 35 35.56 -19.80 6.82
N SER A 36 34.81 -18.81 6.29
CA SER A 36 33.38 -19.03 5.99
C SER A 36 33.22 -20.01 4.83
N SER A 37 32.62 -21.17 5.10
CA SER A 37 32.30 -22.15 4.06
C SER A 37 31.43 -21.51 2.98
N PRO A 38 31.54 -21.91 1.70
CA PRO A 38 30.57 -21.55 0.68
C PRO A 38 29.11 -21.81 1.13
N ASP A 39 28.89 -22.84 1.95
CA ASP A 39 27.57 -23.18 2.50
C ASP A 39 27.04 -22.13 3.48
N ASP A 40 27.89 -21.56 4.34
CA ASP A 40 27.46 -20.50 5.27
C ASP A 40 27.01 -19.24 4.53
N ARG A 41 27.66 -18.95 3.40
CA ARG A 41 27.32 -17.83 2.52
C ARG A 41 26.00 -18.06 1.81
N THR A 42 25.77 -19.27 1.28
CA THR A 42 24.50 -19.60 0.60
C THR A 42 23.34 -19.58 1.57
N VAL A 43 23.52 -20.09 2.80
CA VAL A 43 22.52 -20.02 3.87
C VAL A 43 22.17 -18.57 4.21
N SER A 44 23.17 -17.71 4.38
CA SER A 44 22.87 -16.30 4.67
C SER A 44 22.22 -15.58 3.49
N LEU A 45 22.61 -15.87 2.25
CA LEU A 45 21.97 -15.28 1.08
C LEU A 45 20.53 -15.76 0.93
N ALA A 46 20.25 -17.04 1.19
CA ALA A 46 18.90 -17.57 1.20
C ALA A 46 18.03 -16.91 2.28
N ALA A 47 18.58 -16.71 3.48
CA ALA A 47 17.90 -15.97 4.55
C ALA A 47 17.59 -14.51 4.14
N LEU A 48 18.55 -13.82 3.52
CA LEU A 48 18.34 -12.46 3.00
C LEU A 48 17.25 -12.43 1.93
N GLN A 49 17.26 -13.37 0.98
CA GLN A 49 16.23 -13.45 -0.06
C GLN A 49 14.84 -13.70 0.52
N ASN A 50 14.72 -14.57 1.51
CA ASN A 50 13.45 -14.85 2.17
C ASN A 50 12.95 -13.62 2.95
N ASN A 51 13.84 -12.95 3.69
CA ASN A 51 13.50 -11.72 4.40
C ASN A 51 13.06 -10.61 3.44
N LEU A 52 13.63 -10.53 2.24
CA LEU A 52 13.23 -9.56 1.23
C LEU A 52 11.82 -9.83 0.69
N LYS A 53 11.48 -11.10 0.44
CA LYS A 53 10.13 -11.50 0.04
C LYS A 53 9.10 -11.20 1.14
N ASN A 54 9.45 -11.50 2.39
CA ASN A 54 8.58 -11.22 3.54
C ASN A 54 8.37 -9.70 3.71
N LEU A 55 9.45 -8.93 3.65
CA LEU A 55 9.39 -7.47 3.72
C LEU A 55 8.50 -6.89 2.62
N GLN A 56 8.62 -7.40 1.39
CA GLN A 56 7.76 -6.98 0.29
C GLN A 56 6.28 -7.31 0.56
N ALA A 57 5.99 -8.50 1.06
CA ALA A 57 4.63 -8.90 1.40
C ALA A 57 4.04 -8.03 2.52
N ASP A 58 4.83 -7.71 3.55
CA ASP A 58 4.42 -6.83 4.65
C ASP A 58 4.10 -5.41 4.14
N ILE A 59 4.97 -4.86 3.28
CA ILE A 59 4.78 -3.55 2.67
C ILE A 59 3.52 -3.53 1.81
N ASN A 60 3.33 -4.54 0.96
CA ASN A 60 2.16 -4.62 0.08
C ASN A 60 0.87 -4.69 0.90
N THR A 61 0.84 -5.57 1.92
CA THR A 61 -0.32 -5.71 2.81
C THR A 61 -0.64 -4.39 3.52
N PHE A 62 0.40 -3.71 4.03
CA PHE A 62 0.24 -2.43 4.70
C PHE A 62 -0.29 -1.34 3.75
N LEU A 63 0.29 -1.20 2.56
CA LEU A 63 -0.14 -0.20 1.58
C LEU A 63 -1.55 -0.46 1.07
N THR A 64 -1.92 -1.73 0.83
CA THR A 64 -3.28 -2.08 0.44
C THR A 64 -4.30 -1.74 1.52
N ALA A 65 -4.01 -2.05 2.79
CA ALA A 65 -4.86 -1.66 3.90
C ALA A 65 -4.99 -0.12 4.00
N LYS A 66 -3.86 0.59 3.84
CA LYS A 66 -3.85 2.05 3.89
C LYS A 66 -4.66 2.69 2.76
N MET A 67 -4.54 2.18 1.54
CA MET A 67 -5.35 2.63 0.40
C MET A 67 -6.85 2.39 0.64
N ALA A 68 -7.23 1.26 1.24
CA ALA A 68 -8.62 0.99 1.58
C ALA A 68 -9.15 1.95 2.65
N GLU A 69 -8.35 2.25 3.67
CA GLU A 69 -8.68 3.25 4.69
C GLU A 69 -8.85 4.65 4.07
N ASP A 70 -7.91 5.07 3.23
CA ASP A 70 -7.93 6.37 2.57
C ASP A 70 -9.13 6.49 1.61
N LYS A 71 -9.48 5.41 0.89
CA LYS A 71 -10.67 5.35 0.05
C LYS A 71 -11.95 5.50 0.88
N ALA A 72 -12.09 4.75 1.97
CA ALA A 72 -13.26 4.84 2.84
C ALA A 72 -13.41 6.23 3.46
N ALA A 73 -12.29 6.88 3.83
CA ALA A 73 -12.30 8.25 4.33
C ALA A 73 -12.73 9.27 3.25
N ALA A 74 -12.28 9.09 2.02
CA ALA A 74 -12.70 9.92 0.88
C ALA A 74 -14.20 9.74 0.58
N ASP A 75 -14.69 8.50 0.55
CA ASP A 75 -16.10 8.19 0.30
C ASP A 75 -17.01 8.75 1.42
N ALA A 76 -16.60 8.65 2.69
CA ALA A 76 -17.35 9.23 3.82
C ALA A 76 -17.48 10.76 3.72
N ASN A 77 -16.42 11.45 3.28
CA ASN A 77 -16.46 12.90 3.02
C ASN A 77 -17.37 13.25 1.83
N ALA A 78 -17.41 12.40 0.79
CA ALA A 78 -18.32 12.57 -0.35
C ALA A 78 -19.80 12.38 0.03
N VAL A 79 -20.10 11.43 0.94
CA VAL A 79 -21.46 11.23 1.48
C VAL A 79 -21.91 12.42 2.35
N GLY A 80 -21.00 13.02 3.13
CA GLY A 80 -21.28 14.24 3.90
C GLY A 80 -21.60 15.46 3.03
N ALA A 81 -20.86 15.62 1.91
CA ALA A 81 -21.11 16.69 0.94
C ALA A 81 -22.43 16.49 0.17
N SER A 82 -22.76 15.26 -0.21
CA SER A 82 -24.01 14.93 -0.92
C SER A 82 -25.23 14.92 0.01
N ALA A 83 -25.09 14.62 1.30
CA ALA A 83 -26.15 14.84 2.29
C ALA A 83 -26.44 16.35 2.51
N ALA A 84 -25.42 17.19 2.51
CA ALA A 84 -25.56 18.64 2.57
C ALA A 84 -26.20 19.22 1.27
N LYS A 85 -25.89 18.64 0.11
CA LYS A 85 -26.52 18.98 -1.19
C LYS A 85 -28.00 18.58 -1.24
N ARG A 86 -28.35 17.37 -0.78
CA ARG A 86 -29.74 16.88 -0.74
C ARG A 86 -30.66 17.69 0.17
N LYS A 87 -30.13 18.31 1.24
CA LYS A 87 -30.90 19.21 2.11
C LYS A 87 -31.14 20.61 1.49
N ARG A 88 -30.47 20.96 0.39
CA ARG A 88 -30.55 22.28 -0.27
C ARG A 88 -31.34 22.29 -1.60
N GLY A 89 -31.99 21.20 -1.98
CA GLY A 89 -32.98 21.16 -3.06
C GLY A 89 -32.39 20.98 -4.47
N GLY A 90 -32.23 19.74 -4.91
CA GLY A 90 -31.86 19.43 -6.30
C GLY A 90 -32.46 18.09 -6.71
N ASN A 91 -33.48 18.14 -7.56
CA ASN A 91 -34.08 17.00 -8.24
C ASN A 91 -33.04 16.28 -9.12
N ASN A 92 -33.09 14.94 -9.11
CA ASN A 92 -32.85 13.98 -10.21
C ASN A 92 -32.15 14.50 -11.48
N ALA A 93 -30.96 15.09 -11.37
CA ALA A 93 -30.10 15.43 -12.51
C ALA A 93 -28.83 14.57 -12.53
N ASP A 94 -28.52 13.92 -11.40
CA ASP A 94 -27.29 13.15 -11.25
C ASP A 94 -27.40 11.72 -11.82
N ASP A 95 -28.62 11.19 -12.03
CA ASP A 95 -28.83 9.83 -12.57
C ASP A 95 -28.48 9.75 -14.07
N ASP A 96 -28.91 10.75 -14.85
CA ASP A 96 -28.64 10.86 -16.30
C ASP A 96 -27.14 11.07 -16.63
N GLU A 97 -26.35 11.55 -15.67
CA GLU A 97 -24.91 11.78 -15.84
C GLU A 97 -24.10 10.52 -15.46
N LEU A 98 -24.59 9.75 -14.49
CA LEU A 98 -24.03 8.43 -14.13
C LEU A 98 -24.29 7.38 -15.23
N GLU A 99 -25.47 7.41 -15.86
CA GLU A 99 -25.81 6.50 -16.97
C GLU A 99 -24.91 6.74 -18.20
N ARG A 100 -24.52 8.00 -18.46
CA ARG A 100 -23.56 8.34 -19.55
C ARG A 100 -22.13 7.89 -19.28
N ASN A 101 -21.71 7.84 -18.03
CA ASN A 101 -20.36 7.41 -17.66
C ASN A 101 -20.19 5.89 -17.65
N TYR A 102 -21.29 5.12 -17.61
CA TYR A 102 -21.28 3.65 -17.52
C TYR A 102 -22.10 2.93 -18.62
N GLY A 103 -22.74 3.68 -19.53
CA GLY A 103 -23.77 3.16 -20.45
C GLY A 103 -23.32 2.89 -21.89
N GLU A 104 -22.03 2.87 -22.20
CA GLU A 104 -21.56 2.50 -23.54
C GLU A 104 -20.18 1.84 -23.47
N ASP A 105 -20.13 0.58 -23.01
CA ASP A 105 -19.04 -0.32 -23.38
C ASP A 105 -19.40 -0.91 -24.75
N VAL A 106 -19.25 -0.11 -25.81
CA VAL A 106 -19.25 -0.64 -27.18
C VAL A 106 -17.95 -1.39 -27.37
N GLY A 107 -17.98 -2.66 -26.98
CA GLY A 107 -16.97 -3.63 -27.39
C GLY A 107 -16.72 -3.53 -28.89
N ASP A 108 -15.46 -3.38 -29.24
CA ASP A 108 -14.96 -3.70 -30.57
C ASP A 108 -15.34 -5.14 -30.90
N GLU A 109 -16.12 -5.38 -31.96
CA GLU A 109 -16.11 -6.68 -32.63
C GLU A 109 -16.50 -6.58 -34.12
N ALA A 110 -15.53 -7.00 -34.95
CA ALA A 110 -15.54 -7.39 -36.37
C ALA A 110 -15.47 -6.31 -37.47
#